data_AF-A0A6J7RTP1-F1
#
_entry.id   AF-A0A6J7RTP1-F1
#
_cell.length_a   1.000
_cell.length_b   1.000
_cell.length_c   1.000
_cell.angle_alpha   90.00
_cell.angle_beta   90.00
_cell.angle_gamma   90.00
#
_symmetry.space_group_name_H-M   'P 1'
#
loop_
_entity.id
_entity.type
_entity.pdbx_description
1 polymer ?
#
loop_
_entity_poly.entity_id
_entity_poly.type
_entity_poly.pdbx_seq_one_letter_code
_entity_poly.pdbx_strand_id
1 'polypeptide(L)'
;MSFVRDLPFAGMNYAWADAEGITTSHVITTVQAAVLLGEYAISVNDTETLFYVTEKGLRVLPGHEELVALRMKGHSKVGNRSAIKLEWEAYARAVEADAWAGGAPSSQLEDLAKSLAQV
;
A
#
# COMPACT_ATOMS: atom_id res chain seq x y z
N MET A 1 -3.38 13.99 3.06
CA MET A 1 -4.27 12.87 2.68
C MET A 1 -5.51 12.73 3.59
N SER A 2 -6.00 13.81 4.20
CA SER A 2 -7.06 13.76 5.22
C SER A 2 -8.45 13.39 4.67
N PHE A 3 -8.70 13.62 3.39
CA PHE A 3 -9.97 13.32 2.74
C PHE A 3 -10.06 11.89 2.17
N VAL A 4 -8.95 11.16 2.10
CA VAL A 4 -8.94 9.76 1.66
C VAL A 4 -9.44 8.90 2.82
N ARG A 5 -10.58 8.23 2.61
CA ARG A 5 -11.23 7.38 3.62
C ARG A 5 -11.12 5.90 3.27
N ASP A 6 -11.43 5.57 2.02
CA ASP A 6 -11.54 4.23 1.45
C ASP A 6 -11.56 4.36 -0.10
N LEU A 7 -11.80 3.26 -0.82
CA LEU A 7 -12.12 3.23 -2.25
C LEU A 7 -13.24 4.24 -2.58
N PRO A 8 -13.18 4.93 -3.74
CA PRO A 8 -14.27 5.75 -4.22
C PRO A 8 -15.59 4.99 -4.22
N PHE A 9 -16.64 5.62 -3.67
CA PHE A 9 -17.98 5.03 -3.58
C PHE A 9 -18.04 3.68 -2.82
N ALA A 10 -17.08 3.38 -1.94
CA ALA A 10 -17.08 2.16 -1.14
C ALA A 10 -18.47 1.85 -0.54
N GLY A 11 -18.93 0.60 -0.75
CA GLY A 11 -20.27 0.13 -0.36
C GLY A 11 -21.37 0.36 -1.39
N MET A 12 -21.09 1.07 -2.49
CA MET A 12 -22.03 1.31 -3.59
C MET A 12 -21.37 0.94 -4.93
N ASN A 13 -22.13 0.35 -5.85
CA ASN A 13 -21.65 0.03 -7.19
C ASN A 13 -22.34 0.94 -8.22
N TYR A 14 -21.64 2.01 -8.62
CA TYR A 14 -22.10 2.94 -9.64
C TYR A 14 -21.43 2.64 -10.98
N ALA A 15 -22.06 1.81 -11.80
CA ALA A 15 -21.51 1.39 -13.09
C ALA A 15 -21.12 2.55 -14.02
N TRP A 16 -21.82 3.70 -13.95
CA TRP A 16 -21.47 4.89 -14.73
C TRP A 16 -20.13 5.50 -14.31
N ALA A 17 -19.77 5.45 -13.02
CA ALA A 17 -18.52 6.02 -12.52
C ALA A 17 -17.32 5.21 -13.00
N ASP A 18 -17.47 3.89 -13.08
CA ASP A 18 -16.46 3.00 -13.65
C ASP A 18 -16.37 3.17 -15.17
N ALA A 19 -17.51 3.31 -15.87
CA ALA A 19 -17.54 3.55 -17.32
C ALA A 19 -16.84 4.85 -17.72
N GLU A 20 -16.97 5.91 -16.91
CA GLU A 20 -16.27 7.19 -17.08
C GLU A 20 -14.82 7.17 -16.55
N GLY A 21 -14.36 6.05 -15.97
CA GLY A 21 -13.01 5.90 -15.43
C GLY A 21 -12.72 6.71 -14.16
N ILE A 22 -13.76 7.24 -13.50
CA ILE A 22 -13.63 8.10 -12.32
C ILE A 22 -13.04 7.32 -11.15
N THR A 23 -13.52 6.09 -10.91
CA THR A 23 -13.01 5.20 -9.86
C THR A 23 -11.52 4.93 -10.06
N THR A 24 -11.13 4.51 -11.26
CA THR A 24 -9.74 4.23 -11.63
C THR A 24 -8.85 5.46 -11.49
N SER A 25 -9.29 6.61 -12.00
CA SER A 25 -8.53 7.86 -11.92
C SER A 25 -8.25 8.27 -10.47
N HIS A 26 -9.24 8.14 -9.60
CA HIS A 26 -9.09 8.48 -8.18
C HIS A 26 -8.16 7.49 -7.45
N VAL A 27 -8.27 6.20 -7.74
CA VAL A 27 -7.37 5.16 -7.19
C VAL A 27 -5.92 5.46 -7.58
N ILE A 28 -5.65 5.65 -8.87
CA ILE A 28 -4.31 5.95 -9.39
C ILE A 28 -3.75 7.21 -8.74
N THR A 29 -4.51 8.31 -8.75
CA THR A 29 -4.05 9.59 -8.22
C THR A 29 -3.74 9.49 -6.72
N THR A 30 -4.58 8.79 -5.96
CA THR A 30 -4.39 8.62 -4.52
C THR A 30 -3.16 7.78 -4.21
N VAL A 31 -2.99 6.66 -4.91
CA VAL A 31 -1.83 5.78 -4.73
C VAL A 31 -0.54 6.49 -5.11
N GLN A 32 -0.50 7.17 -6.26
CA GLN A 32 0.68 7.93 -6.69
C GLN A 32 1.07 9.02 -5.68
N ALA A 33 0.08 9.77 -5.18
CA ALA A 33 0.34 10.78 -4.17
C ALA A 33 0.82 10.15 -2.83
N ALA A 34 0.34 8.96 -2.47
CA ALA A 34 0.77 8.25 -1.27
C ALA A 34 2.19 7.73 -1.40
N VAL A 35 2.57 7.20 -2.58
CA VAL A 35 3.94 6.79 -2.89
C VAL A 35 4.87 7.98 -2.79
N LEU A 36 4.59 9.07 -3.52
CA LEU A 36 5.45 10.27 -3.53
C LEU A 36 5.67 10.84 -2.12
N LEU A 37 4.60 10.95 -1.32
CA LEU A 37 4.71 11.42 0.06
C LEU A 37 5.43 10.42 0.96
N GLY A 38 5.25 9.12 0.76
CA GLY A 38 5.91 8.07 1.52
C GLY A 38 7.42 8.02 1.25
N GLU A 39 7.83 8.14 -0.01
CA GLU A 39 9.24 8.29 -0.40
C GLU A 39 9.87 9.53 0.22
N TYR A 40 9.18 10.67 0.14
CA TYR A 40 9.62 11.90 0.77
C TYR A 40 9.78 11.72 2.29
N ALA A 41 8.78 11.14 2.96
CA ALA A 41 8.80 10.90 4.39
C ALA A 41 9.97 9.98 4.82
N ILE A 42 10.27 8.92 4.04
CA ILE A 42 11.47 8.10 4.25
C ILE A 42 12.74 8.93 4.14
N SER A 43 12.83 9.83 3.15
CA SER A 43 14.03 10.64 2.89
C SER A 43 14.37 11.59 4.05
N VAL A 44 13.35 12.06 4.78
CA VAL A 44 13.50 12.95 5.94
C VAL A 44 13.37 12.24 7.29
N ASN A 45 13.29 10.91 7.31
CA ASN A 45 13.07 10.08 8.50
C ASN A 45 11.78 10.39 9.27
N ASP A 46 10.73 10.88 8.59
CA ASP A 46 9.41 11.08 9.17
C ASP A 46 8.58 9.80 9.08
N THR A 47 8.70 8.96 10.12
CA THR A 47 7.97 7.69 10.17
C THR A 47 6.47 7.86 10.39
N GLU A 48 6.04 8.93 11.05
CA GLU A 48 4.63 9.22 11.29
C GLU A 48 3.92 9.51 9.96
N THR A 49 4.47 10.44 9.16
CA THR A 49 3.93 10.75 7.84
C THR A 49 3.99 9.53 6.92
N LEU A 50 5.09 8.77 6.93
CA LEU A 50 5.23 7.54 6.13
C LEU A 50 4.08 6.56 6.38
N PHE A 51 3.82 6.21 7.65
CA PHE A 51 2.77 5.25 7.97
C PHE A 51 1.39 5.82 7.70
N TYR A 52 1.16 7.10 7.96
CA TYR A 52 -0.11 7.77 7.67
C TYR A 52 -0.44 7.74 6.18
N VAL A 53 0.47 8.18 5.29
CA VAL A 53 0.16 8.28 3.85
C VAL A 53 0.07 6.91 3.18
N THR A 54 0.93 5.96 3.58
CA THR A 54 0.87 4.59 3.05
C THR A 54 -0.39 3.87 3.49
N GLU A 55 -0.85 4.08 4.74
CA GLU A 55 -2.15 3.57 5.19
C GLU A 55 -3.28 4.10 4.30
N LYS A 56 -3.26 5.41 3.95
CA LYS A 56 -4.28 5.98 3.06
C LYS A 56 -4.27 5.38 1.67
N GLY A 57 -3.10 5.18 1.07
CA GLY A 57 -3.00 4.51 -0.22
C GLY A 57 -3.46 3.05 -0.17
N LEU A 58 -3.08 2.31 0.88
CA LEU A 58 -3.46 0.90 1.04
C LEU A 58 -4.93 0.68 1.40
N ARG A 59 -5.62 1.66 1.98
CA ARG A 59 -7.08 1.60 2.09
C ARG A 59 -7.78 1.62 0.74
N VAL A 60 -7.20 2.33 -0.24
CA VAL A 60 -7.75 2.43 -1.59
C VAL A 60 -7.31 1.26 -2.46
N LEU A 61 -6.07 0.79 -2.31
CA LEU A 61 -5.52 -0.35 -3.03
C LEU A 61 -4.65 -1.22 -2.10
N PRO A 62 -5.25 -2.19 -1.38
CA PRO A 62 -4.56 -2.99 -0.35
C PRO A 62 -3.37 -3.80 -0.86
N GLY A 63 -3.39 -4.23 -2.12
CA GLY A 63 -2.32 -5.01 -2.76
C GLY A 63 -1.21 -4.17 -3.39
N HIS A 64 -1.12 -2.86 -3.14
CA HIS A 64 -0.13 -2.02 -3.82
C HIS A 64 1.31 -2.25 -3.30
N GLU A 65 2.10 -2.98 -4.09
CA GLU A 65 3.44 -3.46 -3.72
C GLU A 65 4.39 -2.38 -3.21
N GLU A 66 4.47 -1.24 -3.89
CA GLU A 66 5.41 -0.18 -3.54
C GLU A 66 5.07 0.46 -2.19
N LEU A 67 3.78 0.60 -1.87
CA LEU A 67 3.35 1.16 -0.59
C LEU A 67 3.68 0.20 0.56
N VAL A 68 3.52 -1.11 0.34
CA VAL A 68 3.92 -2.14 1.30
C VAL A 68 5.44 -2.14 1.49
N ALA A 69 6.21 -2.04 0.41
CA ALA A 69 7.67 -1.94 0.46
C ALA A 69 8.14 -0.72 1.28
N LEU A 70 7.49 0.44 1.10
CA LEU A 70 7.77 1.65 1.88
C LEU A 70 7.53 1.44 3.38
N ARG A 71 6.43 0.76 3.75
CA ARG A 71 6.13 0.43 5.16
C ARG A 71 7.15 -0.54 5.76
N MET A 72 7.54 -1.59 5.03
CA MET A 72 8.59 -2.52 5.46
C MET A 72 9.92 -1.80 5.70
N LYS A 73 10.33 -0.91 4.78
CA LYS A 73 11.53 -0.07 4.95
C LYS A 73 11.41 0.83 6.18
N GLY A 74 10.24 1.41 6.43
CA GLY A 74 9.95 2.19 7.63
C GLY A 74 10.12 1.38 8.92
N HIS A 75 9.56 0.18 8.99
CA HIS A 75 9.72 -0.72 10.13
C HIS A 75 11.16 -1.20 10.33
N SER A 76 11.90 -1.43 9.24
CA SER A 76 13.33 -1.79 9.30
C SER A 76 14.17 -0.69 9.94
N LYS A 77 13.92 0.59 9.63
CA LYS A 77 14.63 1.73 10.26
C LYS A 77 14.49 1.77 11.79
N VAL A 78 13.41 1.23 12.34
CA VAL A 78 13.17 1.16 13.80
C VAL A 78 13.41 -0.23 14.38
N GLY A 79 13.97 -1.16 13.59
CA GLY A 79 14.29 -2.53 14.03
C GLY A 79 13.08 -3.42 14.29
N ASN A 80 11.88 -3.07 13.80
CA ASN A 80 10.65 -3.82 14.08
C ASN A 80 10.43 -4.95 13.06
N ARG A 81 11.16 -6.05 13.23
CA ARG A 81 11.11 -7.22 12.34
C ARG A 81 9.74 -7.90 12.31
N SER A 82 9.04 -7.95 13.45
CA SER A 82 7.69 -8.52 13.53
C SER A 82 6.71 -7.73 12.67
N ALA A 83 6.81 -6.40 12.63
CA ALA A 83 5.97 -5.58 11.78
C ALA A 83 6.24 -5.79 10.29
N ILE A 84 7.50 -5.97 9.87
CA ILE A 84 7.84 -6.30 8.47
C ILE A 84 7.12 -7.58 8.01
N LYS A 85 7.12 -8.61 8.88
CA LYS A 85 6.39 -9.86 8.60
C LYS A 85 4.88 -9.63 8.49
N LEU A 86 4.30 -8.81 9.36
CA LEU A 86 2.87 -8.49 9.29
C LEU A 86 2.50 -7.72 8.01
N GLU A 87 3.33 -6.79 7.56
CA GLU A 87 3.13 -6.09 6.28
C GLU A 87 3.14 -7.07 5.09
N TRP A 88 4.07 -8.04 5.09
CA TRP A 88 4.12 -9.09 4.07
C TRP A 88 2.85 -9.95 4.07
N GLU A 89 2.43 -10.43 5.24
CA GLU A 89 1.23 -11.28 5.35
C GLU A 89 -0.05 -10.52 4.98
N ALA A 90 -0.14 -9.23 5.29
CA ALA A 90 -1.25 -8.39 4.88
C ALA A 90 -1.32 -8.24 3.35
N TYR A 91 -0.17 -7.99 2.71
CA TYR A 91 -0.07 -7.94 1.25
C TYR A 91 -0.45 -9.28 0.59
N ALA A 92 0.11 -10.39 1.07
CA ALA A 92 -0.17 -11.71 0.51
C ALA A 92 -1.66 -12.04 0.55
N ARG A 93 -2.34 -11.75 1.68
CA ARG A 93 -3.80 -11.90 1.78
C ARG A 93 -4.56 -10.98 0.83
N ALA A 94 -4.11 -9.74 0.65
CA ALA A 94 -4.76 -8.80 -0.25
C ALA A 94 -4.65 -9.25 -1.73
N VAL A 95 -3.50 -9.76 -2.15
CA VAL A 95 -3.30 -10.30 -3.50
C VAL A 95 -4.10 -11.57 -3.72
N GLU A 96 -4.13 -12.48 -2.75
CA GLU A 96 -4.93 -13.71 -2.81
C GLU A 96 -6.43 -13.42 -2.92
N ALA A 97 -6.91 -12.38 -2.24
CA ALA A 97 -8.31 -11.96 -2.29
C ALA A 97 -8.69 -11.26 -3.62
N ASP A 98 -7.72 -10.74 -4.38
CA ASP A 98 -7.98 -10.08 -5.65
C ASP A 98 -8.12 -11.11 -6.79
N ALA A 99 -9.37 -11.40 -7.13
CA ALA A 99 -9.73 -12.32 -8.21
C ALA A 99 -9.19 -11.91 -9.59
N TRP A 100 -8.82 -10.65 -9.80
CA TRP A 100 -8.31 -10.14 -11.07
C TRP A 100 -6.79 -10.24 -11.21
N ALA A 101 -6.04 -10.20 -10.09
CA ALA A 101 -4.58 -10.17 -10.08
C ALA A 101 -3.92 -11.55 -10.30
N GLY A 102 -4.69 -12.63 -10.40
CA GLY A 102 -4.15 -14.00 -10.55
C GLY A 102 -3.55 -14.57 -9.26
N GLY A 103 -3.71 -13.89 -8.12
CA GLY A 103 -3.53 -14.43 -6.76
C GLY A 103 -2.09 -14.72 -6.31
N ALA A 104 -1.07 -14.53 -7.14
CA ALA A 104 0.31 -14.84 -6.79
C ALA A 104 1.04 -13.59 -6.24
N PRO A 105 1.52 -13.61 -4.98
CA PRO A 105 2.33 -12.54 -4.41
C PRO A 105 3.64 -12.33 -5.18
N SER A 106 4.12 -11.07 -5.20
CA SER A 106 5.39 -10.69 -5.83
C SER A 106 6.59 -11.29 -5.10
N SER A 107 7.43 -12.02 -5.85
CA SER A 107 8.69 -12.58 -5.35
C SER A 107 9.66 -11.49 -4.92
N GLN A 108 9.65 -10.33 -5.59
CA GLN A 108 10.52 -9.19 -5.24
C GLN A 108 10.18 -8.65 -3.85
N LEU A 109 8.90 -8.58 -3.52
CA LEU A 109 8.46 -8.08 -2.22
C LEU A 109 8.70 -9.13 -1.11
N GLU A 110 8.62 -10.42 -1.45
CA GLU A 110 9.00 -11.51 -0.54
C GLU A 110 10.49 -11.45 -0.19
N ASP A 111 11.33 -11.27 -1.20
CA ASP A 111 12.79 -11.15 -1.03
C ASP A 111 13.15 -9.89 -0.24
N LEU A 112 12.44 -8.78 -0.48
CA LEU A 112 12.59 -7.57 0.34
C LEU A 112 12.27 -7.85 1.81
N ALA A 113 11.12 -8.46 2.10
CA ALA A 113 10.72 -8.77 3.48
C ALA A 113 11.76 -9.67 4.18
N LYS A 114 12.27 -10.70 3.48
CA LYS A 114 13.33 -11.58 3.99
C LYS A 114 14.62 -10.81 4.28
N SER A 115 15.06 -9.96 3.36
CA SER A 115 16.29 -9.19 3.53
C SER A 115 16.22 -8.21 4.70
N LEU A 116 15.09 -7.51 4.87
CA LEU A 116 14.92 -6.53 5.94
C LEU A 116 14.70 -7.17 7.32
N ALA A 117 14.21 -8.41 7.37
CA ALA A 117 14.02 -9.15 8.62
C ALA A 117 15.31 -9.82 9.13
N GLN A 118 16.34 -9.95 8.31
CA GLN A 118 17.65 -10.50 8.69
C GLN A 118 18.58 -9.44 9.33
N VAL A 119 18.37 -8.15 9.01
CA VAL A 119 19.08 -7.00 9.58
C VAL A 119 18.52 -6.63 10.94
#